data_AF-A0A2T1HY91-F1
#
_entry.id   AF-A0A2T1HY91-F1
#
_cell.length_a   1.000
_cell.length_b   1.000
_cell.length_c   1.000
_cell.angle_alpha   90.00
_cell.angle_beta   90.00
_cell.angle_gamma   90.00
#
_symmetry.space_group_name_H-M   'P 1'
#
loop_
_entity.id
_entity.type
_entity.pdbx_description
1 polymer ?
#
loop_
_entity_poly.entity_id
_entity_poly.type
_entity_poly.pdbx_seq_one_letter_code
_entity_poly.pdbx_strand_id
1 'polypeptide(L)'
;MANQDLTRMLGGSPGSVLLKLIFLSILVGAALSLFGLTPPDLLRGIKDLFDRVMDLGFGAVREVFRYFVYGAVIVLPIWLLMRLFGRR
;
A
#
# COMPACT_ATOMS: atom_id res chain seq x y z
N MET A 1 -25.10 28.50 -1.90
CA MET A 1 -24.29 28.14 -3.09
C MET A 1 -23.73 26.71 -3.06
N ALA A 2 -23.83 25.93 -1.96
CA ALA A 2 -23.28 24.58 -1.88
C ALA A 2 -24.07 23.43 -2.58
N ASN A 3 -25.35 23.65 -2.96
CA ASN A 3 -26.18 22.57 -3.53
C ASN A 3 -25.98 22.32 -5.04
N GLN A 4 -25.35 23.26 -5.75
CA GLN A 4 -25.17 23.13 -7.21
C GLN A 4 -23.94 22.29 -7.58
N ASP A 5 -22.93 22.23 -6.70
CA ASP A 5 -21.70 21.46 -6.90
C ASP A 5 -21.92 19.96 -6.73
N LEU A 6 -22.76 19.56 -5.78
CA LEU A 6 -23.13 18.15 -5.58
C LEU A 6 -23.83 17.56 -6.81
N THR A 7 -24.71 18.33 -7.46
CA THR A 7 -25.47 17.87 -8.63
C THR A 7 -24.60 17.71 -9.88
N ARG A 8 -23.50 18.47 -10.00
CA ARG A 8 -22.58 18.42 -11.16
C ARG A 8 -21.43 17.44 -10.99
N MET A 9 -20.95 17.19 -9.76
CA MET A 9 -19.92 16.17 -9.49
C MET A 9 -20.45 14.73 -9.54
N LEU A 10 -21.76 14.53 -9.47
CA LEU A 10 -22.41 13.21 -9.44
C LEU A 10 -22.85 12.66 -10.81
N GLY A 11 -22.65 13.38 -11.92
CA GLY A 11 -22.79 12.84 -13.29
C GLY A 11 -24.13 12.15 -13.59
N GLY A 12 -25.20 12.57 -12.92
CA GLY A 12 -26.47 11.86 -12.81
C GLY A 12 -27.01 11.97 -11.39
N SER A 13 -28.28 11.63 -11.15
CA SER A 13 -28.85 11.76 -9.80
C SER A 13 -28.04 10.90 -8.81
N PRO A 14 -27.60 11.43 -7.66
CA PRO A 14 -26.89 10.64 -6.63
C PRO A 14 -27.59 9.34 -6.24
N GLY A 15 -28.93 9.31 -6.35
CA GLY A 15 -29.72 8.09 -6.16
C GLY A 15 -29.43 6.99 -7.18
N SER A 16 -29.11 7.33 -8.42
CA SER A 16 -28.73 6.35 -9.46
C SER A 16 -27.39 5.67 -9.17
N VAL A 17 -26.42 6.41 -8.59
CA VAL A 17 -25.13 5.87 -8.15
C VAL A 17 -25.33 4.94 -6.96
N LEU A 18 -26.14 5.34 -5.98
CA LEU A 18 -26.44 4.52 -4.81
C LEU A 18 -27.11 3.20 -5.21
N LEU A 19 -28.08 3.25 -6.13
CA LEU A 19 -28.75 2.05 -6.63
C LEU A 19 -27.77 1.13 -7.38
N LYS A 20 -26.88 1.69 -8.21
CA LYS A 20 -25.82 0.94 -8.88
C LYS A 20 -24.88 0.28 -7.87
N LEU A 21 -24.48 0.98 -6.81
CA LEU A 21 -23.63 0.44 -5.75
C LEU A 21 -24.30 -0.71 -5.00
N ILE A 22 -25.58 -0.58 -4.65
CA ILE A 22 -26.35 -1.64 -4.00
C ILE A 22 -26.42 -2.87 -4.92
N PHE A 23 -26.81 -2.67 -6.18
CA PHE A 23 -26.90 -3.75 -7.16
C PHE A 23 -25.55 -4.45 -7.37
N LEU A 24 -24.48 -3.66 -7.53
CA LEU A 24 -23.13 -4.19 -7.71
C LEU A 24 -22.64 -4.93 -6.45
N SER A 25 -22.94 -4.44 -5.25
CA SER A 25 -22.59 -5.10 -3.99
C SER A 25 -23.26 -6.47 -3.86
N ILE A 26 -24.53 -6.58 -4.26
CA ILE A 26 -25.27 -7.86 -4.27
C ILE A 26 -24.65 -8.81 -5.29
N LEU A 27 -24.37 -8.31 -6.51
CA LEU A 27 -23.78 -9.11 -7.58
C LEU A 27 -22.39 -9.65 -7.19
N VAL A 28 -21.56 -8.78 -6.62
CA VAL A 28 -20.22 -9.16 -6.13
C VAL A 28 -20.33 -10.13 -4.96
N GLY A 29 -21.25 -9.91 -4.00
CA GLY A 29 -21.49 -10.84 -2.90
C GLY A 29 -21.94 -12.23 -3.37
N ALA A 30 -22.83 -12.28 -4.36
CA ALA A 30 -23.26 -13.52 -4.99
C ALA A 30 -22.09 -14.21 -5.72
N ALA A 31 -21.28 -13.47 -6.48
CA ALA A 31 -20.10 -14.00 -7.13
C ALA A 31 -19.09 -14.59 -6.12
N LEU A 32 -18.82 -13.89 -5.02
CA LEU A 32 -17.97 -14.40 -3.92
C LEU A 32 -18.52 -15.71 -3.35
N SER A 33 -19.84 -15.80 -3.14
CA SER A 33 -20.50 -17.02 -2.67
C SER A 33 -20.36 -18.18 -3.65
N LEU A 34 -20.34 -17.92 -4.96
CA LEU A 34 -20.10 -18.96 -5.98
C LEU A 34 -18.67 -19.51 -5.93
N PHE A 35 -17.69 -18.66 -5.60
CA PHE A 35 -16.30 -19.08 -5.37
C PHE A 35 -16.08 -19.69 -3.97
N GLY A 36 -17.10 -19.74 -3.11
CA GLY A 36 -16.98 -20.20 -1.73
C GLY A 36 -16.16 -19.26 -0.83
N LEU A 37 -15.94 -18.01 -1.26
CA LEU A 37 -15.15 -17.02 -0.53
C LEU A 37 -16.08 -16.16 0.33
N THR A 38 -15.95 -16.29 1.65
CA THR A 38 -16.67 -15.43 2.60
C THR A 38 -15.95 -14.07 2.71
N PRO A 39 -16.66 -12.93 2.81
CA PRO A 39 -16.02 -11.61 2.97
C PRO A 39 -14.94 -11.52 4.07
N PRO A 40 -15.09 -12.16 5.25
CA PRO A 40 -14.05 -12.17 6.27
C PRO A 40 -12.80 -12.95 5.85
N ASP A 41 -12.94 -14.01 5.06
CA ASP A 41 -11.82 -14.85 4.64
C ASP A 41 -10.94 -14.12 3.61
N LEU A 42 -11.54 -13.27 2.76
CA LEU A 42 -10.80 -12.42 1.83
C LEU A 42 -9.92 -11.41 2.57
N LEU A 43 -10.45 -10.79 3.64
CA LEU A 43 -9.70 -9.86 4.49
C LEU A 43 -8.57 -10.56 5.25
N ARG A 44 -8.83 -11.76 5.80
CA ARG A 44 -7.79 -12.58 6.45
C ARG A 44 -6.71 -12.98 5.46
N GLY A 45 -7.07 -13.41 4.26
CA GLY A 45 -6.13 -13.73 3.19
C GLY A 45 -5.22 -12.55 2.85
N ILE A 46 -5.75 -11.35 2.67
CA ILE A 46 -4.94 -10.14 2.41
C ILE A 46 -3.98 -9.86 3.58
N LYS A 47 -4.45 -9.99 4.82
CA LYS A 47 -3.62 -9.79 6.01
C LYS A 47 -2.49 -10.83 6.09
N ASP A 48 -2.80 -12.10 5.89
CA ASP A 48 -1.83 -13.18 5.92
C ASP A 48 -0.81 -13.05 4.77
N LEU A 49 -1.23 -12.59 3.59
CA LEU A 49 -0.33 -12.28 2.50
C LEU A 49 0.59 -11.10 2.84
N PHE A 50 0.06 -10.06 3.48
CA PHE A 50 0.85 -8.92 3.92
C PHE A 50 1.89 -9.34 4.97
N ASP A 51 1.50 -10.12 5.96
CA ASP A 51 2.39 -10.63 7.02
C ASP A 51 3.50 -11.50 6.41
N ARG A 52 3.17 -12.41 5.47
CA ARG A 52 4.17 -13.23 4.76
C ARG A 52 5.12 -12.40 3.89
N VAL A 53 4.61 -11.40 3.17
CA VAL A 53 5.43 -10.53 2.31
C VAL A 53 6.35 -9.65 3.17
N MET A 54 5.87 -9.17 4.31
CA MET A 54 6.69 -8.43 5.26
C MET A 54 7.77 -9.32 5.86
N ASP A 55 7.47 -10.52 6.34
CA ASP A 55 8.49 -11.41 6.91
C ASP A 55 9.59 -11.79 5.89
N LEU A 56 9.19 -12.08 4.64
CA LEU A 56 10.14 -12.35 3.55
C LEU A 56 10.94 -11.08 3.16
N GLY A 57 10.27 -9.94 3.08
CA GLY A 57 10.85 -8.65 2.71
C GLY A 57 11.83 -8.13 3.77
N PHE A 58 11.50 -8.26 5.05
CA PHE A 58 12.36 -7.86 6.17
C PHE A 58 13.69 -8.60 6.15
N GLY A 59 13.72 -9.87 5.73
CA GLY A 59 14.95 -10.63 5.51
C GLY A 59 15.83 -10.03 4.42
N ALA A 60 15.25 -9.73 3.26
CA ALA A 60 15.96 -9.09 2.14
C ALA A 60 16.42 -7.65 2.47
N VAL A 61 15.60 -6.87 3.17
CA VAL A 61 15.95 -5.52 3.62
C VAL A 61 17.12 -5.56 4.61
N ARG A 62 17.15 -6.55 5.52
CA ARG A 62 18.28 -6.74 6.44
C ARG A 62 19.58 -7.06 5.71
N GLU A 63 19.52 -7.85 4.64
CA GLU A 63 20.66 -8.17 3.78
C GLU A 63 21.20 -6.91 3.09
N VAL A 64 20.33 -6.14 2.44
CA VAL A 64 20.69 -4.87 1.78
C VAL A 64 21.25 -3.87 2.79
N PHE A 65 20.63 -3.76 3.97
CA PHE A 65 21.11 -2.89 5.04
C PHE A 65 22.50 -3.32 5.53
N ARG A 66 22.82 -4.63 5.57
CA ARG A 66 24.15 -5.11 5.91
C ARG A 66 25.20 -4.67 4.89
N TYR A 67 24.92 -4.78 3.59
CA TYR A 67 25.81 -4.25 2.54
C TYR A 67 25.96 -2.74 2.61
N PHE A 68 24.87 -2.01 2.90
CA PHE A 68 24.90 -0.57 3.13
C PHE A 68 25.83 -0.21 4.30
N VAL A 69 25.73 -0.92 5.42
CA VAL A 69 26.61 -0.72 6.58
C VAL A 69 28.06 -1.04 6.23
N TYR A 70 28.36 -2.11 5.49
CA TYR A 70 29.72 -2.39 5.03
C TYR A 70 30.31 -1.26 4.20
N GLY A 71 29.52 -0.70 3.27
CA GLY A 71 29.93 0.49 2.51
C GLY A 71 30.12 1.70 3.41
N ALA A 72 29.18 1.95 4.32
CA ALA A 72 29.22 3.07 5.25
C ALA A 72 30.48 3.05 6.14
N VAL A 73 30.91 1.86 6.61
CA VAL A 73 32.13 1.70 7.42
C VAL A 73 33.38 2.22 6.69
N ILE A 74 33.42 2.14 5.36
CA ILE A 74 34.56 2.62 4.55
C ILE A 74 34.35 4.08 4.11
N VAL A 75 33.15 4.43 3.68
CA VAL A 75 32.86 5.76 3.12
C VAL A 75 32.87 6.84 4.20
N LEU A 76 32.32 6.58 5.40
CA LEU A 76 32.31 7.54 6.51
C LEU A 76 33.70 8.04 6.90
N PRO A 77 34.71 7.18 7.18
CA PRO A 77 36.03 7.65 7.57
C PRO A 77 36.73 8.37 6.42
N ILE A 78 36.62 7.90 5.18
CA ILE A 78 37.21 8.56 4.02
C ILE A 78 36.63 9.97 3.86
N TRP A 79 35.29 10.09 3.91
CA TRP A 79 34.62 11.38 3.85
C TRP A 79 35.04 12.30 5.00
N LEU A 80 35.14 11.78 6.23
CA LEU A 80 35.55 12.54 7.40
C LEU A 80 36.98 13.06 7.26
N LEU A 81 37.91 12.24 6.77
CA LEU A 81 39.30 12.64 6.51
C LEU A 81 39.35 13.71 5.42
N MET A 82 38.68 13.49 4.28
CA MET A 82 38.58 14.48 3.21
C MET A 82 37.98 15.80 3.70
N ARG A 83 36.96 15.73 4.55
CA ARG A 83 36.30 16.92 5.12
C ARG A 83 37.20 17.67 6.09
N LEU A 84 38.03 16.97 6.86
CA LEU A 84 38.93 17.57 7.83
C LEU A 84 40.17 18.17 7.16
N PHE A 85 40.74 17.47 6.17
CA PHE A 85 41.94 17.93 5.45
C PHE A 85 41.63 18.89 4.29
N GLY A 86 40.44 18.81 3.69
CA GLY A 86 40.00 19.68 2.60
C GLY A 86 39.44 21.04 3.04
N ARG A 87 39.47 21.36 4.35
CA ARG A 87 39.12 22.68 4.89
C ARG A 87 40.37 23.56 5.13
N ARG A 88 41.29 23.61 4.17
CA ARG A 88 42.37 24.61 4.14
C ARG A 88 42.29 25.41 2.85
#